data_AF-G2FLD5-F1
#
_entry.id   AF-G2FLD5-F1
#
_cell.length_a   1.000
_cell.length_b   1.000
_cell.length_c   1.000
_cell.angle_alpha   90.00
_cell.angle_beta   90.00
_cell.angle_gamma   90.00
#
_symmetry.space_group_name_H-M   'P 1'
#
loop_
_entity.id
_entity.type
_entity.pdbx_description
1 polymer ?
#
loop_
_entity_poly.entity_id
_entity_poly.type
_entity_poly.pdbx_seq_one_letter_code
_entity_poly.pdbx_strand_id
1 'polypeptide(L)'
;MEVEMHHTKTILGVLVFTLFLVIFGFVTVFHVQNQITDLFRMNKELQEEGYYMAEFEFKMMGMAYWLDHGHYYTALSRLNQLHQQLKTRTGLIKVPKFTNKEEELDFYLSLQNSKTGAFMNNSYPYCTYNEPTENVLSHLGALAEETGQPLRLKYPLKYLDEINTPEKLKAFLEDVSNVGWIGSKFPQTTFVFARSLLSYYNGEGFIGEHNLYNFSLQWKQALLQWFYANQDPQTGFWGPKSRTSGQLLKRDLTNTASIIKTFIDSSGHDIHESFPLRYKKEMFKTALEVISEPLPAEGDLDEWHEWSLKMGKGTIMLTRYLWKDALEDDRARAKALIENYVKTIFEKYYVSDEGAFSYYPNAEHATLDGTGGRINEFVSIGFFSAEKQRYLWGNPEESIIDLGVRNISTLTQNDLALITNHPEVNSLRFYDTSLDFGDLTSGVFAVAYPQKTPVRDIMDFTPKVQHWLNTTSQNMGNWVSKEETVQSVNTLDVEEGVIYENGIPLKTANELLQKNHRIIVLGFDVLQVPRYKIIINHS
;
A
#
# COMPACT_ATOMS: atom_id res chain seq x y z
N MET A 1 29.46 25.47 58.74
CA MET A 1 29.73 24.05 58.44
C MET A 1 28.47 23.19 58.40
N GLU A 2 27.55 23.24 59.38
CA GLU A 2 26.30 22.45 59.35
C GLU A 2 25.30 22.87 58.25
N VAL A 3 25.15 24.16 57.99
CA VAL A 3 24.22 24.70 56.97
C VAL A 3 24.68 24.34 55.55
N GLU A 4 25.99 24.36 55.31
CA GLU A 4 26.62 24.03 54.02
C GLU A 4 26.44 22.54 53.68
N MET A 5 26.52 21.67 54.69
CA MET A 5 26.34 20.22 54.56
C MET A 5 24.88 19.82 54.25
N HIS A 6 23.90 20.65 54.63
CA HIS A 6 22.48 20.39 54.37
C HIS A 6 22.10 20.71 52.92
N HIS A 7 22.65 21.77 52.33
CA HIS A 7 22.43 22.10 50.91
C HIS A 7 23.05 21.06 49.98
N THR A 8 24.24 20.54 50.29
CA THR A 8 24.89 19.48 49.49
C THR A 8 24.08 18.18 49.47
N LYS A 9 23.43 17.81 50.58
CA LYS A 9 22.56 16.63 50.65
C LYS A 9 21.25 16.81 49.88
N THR A 10 20.66 18.00 49.91
CA THR A 10 19.46 18.32 49.13
C THR A 10 19.75 18.35 47.63
N ILE A 11 20.87 18.94 47.22
CA ILE A 11 21.31 18.96 45.81
C ILE A 11 21.60 17.54 45.31
N LEU A 12 22.28 16.71 46.11
CA LEU A 12 22.55 15.31 45.78
C LEU A 12 21.25 14.49 45.68
N GLY A 13 20.28 14.72 46.57
CA GLY A 13 18.97 14.07 46.52
C GLY A 13 18.16 14.41 45.27
N VAL A 14 18.16 15.68 44.86
CA VAL A 14 17.50 16.13 43.61
C VAL A 14 18.19 15.55 42.38
N LEU A 15 19.53 15.49 42.37
CA LEU A 15 20.29 14.90 41.26
C LEU A 15 20.05 13.39 41.13
N VAL A 16 20.01 12.65 42.24
CA VAL A 16 19.70 11.21 42.24
C VAL A 16 18.26 10.95 41.81
N PHE A 17 17.30 11.76 42.26
CA PHE A 17 15.91 11.65 41.82
C PHE A 17 15.74 11.98 40.33
N THR A 18 16.41 13.03 39.85
CA THR A 18 16.40 13.39 38.43
C THR A 18 17.06 12.31 37.58
N LEU A 19 18.20 11.76 38.02
CA LEU A 19 18.88 10.65 37.37
C LEU A 19 18.00 9.39 37.36
N PHE A 20 17.31 9.10 38.46
CA PHE A 20 16.35 8.01 38.54
C PHE A 20 15.17 8.21 37.56
N LEU A 21 14.62 9.42 37.44
CA LEU A 21 13.58 9.73 36.45
C LEU A 21 14.09 9.61 35.01
N VAL A 22 15.34 10.01 34.73
CA VAL A 22 15.96 9.86 33.41
C VAL A 22 16.22 8.40 33.07
N ILE A 23 16.77 7.62 34.00
CA ILE A 23 17.00 6.17 33.82
C ILE A 23 15.66 5.43 33.68
N PHE A 24 14.68 5.73 34.55
CA PHE A 24 13.34 5.15 34.50
C PHE A 24 12.63 5.51 33.18
N GLY A 25 12.75 6.77 32.75
CA GLY A 25 12.27 7.23 31.44
C GLY A 25 12.92 6.46 30.29
N PHE A 26 14.25 6.31 30.30
CA PHE A 26 14.99 5.60 29.26
C PHE A 26 14.65 4.10 29.21
N VAL A 27 14.57 3.43 30.37
CA VAL A 27 14.16 2.02 30.48
C VAL A 27 12.72 1.83 30.03
N THR A 28 11.83 2.76 30.36
CA THR A 28 10.42 2.71 29.94
C THR A 28 10.29 2.90 28.43
N VAL A 29 11.03 3.84 27.82
CA VAL A 29 11.03 4.06 26.36
C VAL A 29 11.56 2.82 25.64
N PHE A 30 12.69 2.26 26.07
CA PHE A 30 13.26 1.07 25.46
C PHE A 30 12.36 -0.17 25.63
N HIS A 31 11.71 -0.31 26.80
CA HIS A 31 10.77 -1.38 27.04
C HIS A 31 9.51 -1.25 26.16
N VAL A 32 8.97 -0.04 26.01
CA VAL A 32 7.81 0.22 25.15
C VAL A 32 8.15 -0.03 23.67
N GLN A 33 9.33 0.37 23.21
CA GLN A 33 9.78 0.09 21.84
C GLN A 33 9.86 -1.42 21.58
N ASN A 34 10.55 -2.17 22.45
CA ASN A 34 10.62 -3.63 22.31
C ASN A 34 9.24 -4.29 22.37
N GLN A 35 8.35 -3.83 23.26
CA GLN A 35 6.98 -4.33 23.33
C GLN A 35 6.20 -4.07 22.04
N ILE A 36 6.38 -2.92 21.38
CA ILE A 36 5.72 -2.62 20.09
C ILE A 36 6.23 -3.57 19.01
N THR A 37 7.55 -3.73 18.88
CA THR A 37 8.14 -4.68 17.92
C THR A 37 7.65 -6.11 18.17
N ASP A 38 7.62 -6.54 19.43
CA ASP A 38 7.08 -7.85 19.82
C ASP A 38 5.59 -8.00 19.51
N LEU A 39 4.79 -6.94 19.66
CA LEU A 39 3.37 -6.94 19.31
C LEU A 39 3.16 -7.13 17.80
N PHE A 40 3.92 -6.46 16.94
CA PHE A 40 3.83 -6.66 15.48
C PHE A 40 4.27 -8.06 15.06
N ARG A 41 5.34 -8.57 15.67
CA ARG A 41 5.79 -9.97 15.47
C ARG A 41 4.72 -10.96 15.88
N MET A 42 4.17 -10.84 17.10
CA MET A 42 3.10 -11.72 17.58
C MET A 42 1.81 -11.57 16.75
N ASN A 43 1.50 -10.37 16.25
CA ASN A 43 0.37 -10.17 15.36
C ASN A 43 0.54 -10.98 14.07
N LYS A 44 1.73 -10.94 13.46
CA LYS A 44 2.07 -11.76 12.29
C LYS A 44 1.89 -13.25 12.58
N GLU A 45 2.51 -13.75 13.67
CA GLU A 45 2.41 -15.16 14.08
C GLU A 45 0.93 -15.59 14.31
N LEU A 46 0.11 -14.74 14.94
CA LEU A 46 -1.29 -15.04 15.22
C LEU A 46 -2.18 -15.00 13.97
N GLN A 47 -1.88 -14.13 13.01
CA GLN A 47 -2.54 -14.14 11.69
C GLN A 47 -2.26 -15.47 10.97
N GLU A 48 -1.01 -15.93 10.97
CA GLU A 48 -0.62 -17.24 10.40
C GLU A 48 -1.29 -18.42 11.13
N GLU A 49 -1.52 -18.31 12.45
CA GLU A 49 -2.23 -19.30 13.26
C GLU A 49 -3.78 -19.28 13.09
N GLY A 50 -4.33 -18.33 12.32
CA GLY A 50 -5.77 -18.19 12.04
C GLY A 50 -6.59 -17.49 13.13
N TYR A 51 -5.98 -16.57 13.89
CA TYR A 51 -6.70 -15.72 14.84
C TYR A 51 -7.31 -14.49 14.16
N TYR A 52 -8.44 -14.03 14.68
CA TYR A 52 -9.07 -12.78 14.27
C TYR A 52 -8.28 -11.58 14.80
N MET A 53 -7.57 -10.89 13.91
CA MET A 53 -6.67 -9.78 14.25
C MET A 53 -7.05 -8.43 13.63
N ALA A 54 -8.26 -8.31 13.05
CA ALA A 54 -8.68 -7.11 12.32
C ALA A 54 -8.70 -5.80 13.14
N GLU A 55 -8.77 -5.88 14.48
CA GLU A 55 -8.76 -4.72 15.37
C GLU A 55 -7.35 -4.27 15.80
N PHE A 56 -6.30 -5.05 15.53
CA PHE A 56 -4.99 -4.90 16.17
C PHE A 56 -4.38 -3.50 15.98
N GLU A 57 -4.23 -3.05 14.73
CA GLU A 57 -3.64 -1.74 14.42
C GLU A 57 -4.45 -0.60 15.03
N PHE A 58 -5.78 -0.71 15.04
CA PHE A 58 -6.67 0.32 15.59
C PHE A 58 -6.66 0.36 17.13
N LYS A 59 -6.42 -0.78 17.80
CA LYS A 59 -6.12 -0.81 19.24
C LYS A 59 -4.82 -0.07 19.55
N MET A 60 -3.77 -0.30 18.75
CA MET A 60 -2.50 0.43 18.86
C MET A 60 -2.70 1.94 18.68
N MET A 61 -3.47 2.34 17.67
CA MET A 61 -3.78 3.75 17.41
C MET A 61 -4.63 4.39 18.50
N GLY A 62 -5.56 3.66 19.13
CA GLY A 62 -6.29 4.14 20.30
C GLY A 62 -5.39 4.42 21.50
N MET A 63 -4.34 3.62 21.68
CA MET A 63 -3.31 3.87 22.71
C MET A 63 -2.47 5.10 22.36
N ALA A 64 -2.08 5.27 21.10
CA ALA A 64 -1.41 6.47 20.63
C ALA A 64 -2.27 7.73 20.85
N TYR A 65 -3.58 7.65 20.56
CA TYR A 65 -4.54 8.72 20.86
C TYR A 65 -4.51 9.11 22.34
N TRP A 66 -4.64 8.13 23.26
CA TRP A 66 -4.60 8.43 24.69
C TRP A 66 -3.27 9.02 25.16
N LEU A 67 -2.13 8.51 24.67
CA LEU A 67 -0.82 9.08 24.98
C LEU A 67 -0.75 10.55 24.58
N ASP A 68 -1.26 10.87 23.40
CA ASP A 68 -1.22 12.22 22.85
C ASP A 68 -2.15 13.21 23.59
N HIS A 69 -3.18 12.69 24.25
CA HIS A 69 -4.11 13.45 25.11
C HIS A 69 -3.70 13.47 26.59
N GLY A 70 -2.51 12.95 26.93
CA GLY A 70 -2.00 12.95 28.30
C GLY A 70 -2.60 11.86 29.19
N HIS A 71 -3.35 10.91 28.63
CA HIS A 71 -3.91 9.76 29.34
C HIS A 71 -2.90 8.60 29.42
N TYR A 72 -1.69 8.90 29.92
CA TYR A 72 -0.54 7.98 29.93
C TYR A 72 -0.83 6.64 30.61
N TYR A 73 -1.48 6.68 31.78
CA TYR A 73 -1.81 5.47 32.53
C TYR A 73 -2.73 4.54 31.73
N THR A 74 -3.76 5.09 31.10
CA THR A 74 -4.71 4.33 30.28
C THR A 74 -3.99 3.67 29.11
N ALA A 75 -3.16 4.42 28.38
CA ALA A 75 -2.42 3.88 27.25
C ALA A 75 -1.44 2.76 27.64
N LEU A 76 -0.59 2.99 28.66
CA LEU A 76 0.41 2.01 29.10
C LEU A 76 -0.25 0.76 29.72
N SER A 77 -1.35 0.93 30.47
CA SER A 77 -2.11 -0.20 30.99
C SER A 77 -2.70 -1.04 29.85
N ARG A 78 -3.20 -0.40 28.79
CA ARG A 78 -3.79 -1.09 27.64
C ARG A 78 -2.73 -1.78 26.78
N LEU A 79 -1.54 -1.18 26.65
CA LEU A 79 -0.42 -1.77 25.92
C LEU A 79 0.01 -3.09 26.57
N ASN A 80 0.20 -3.06 27.89
CA ASN A 80 0.54 -4.26 28.65
C ASN A 80 -0.56 -5.33 28.57
N GLN A 81 -1.84 -4.93 28.65
CA GLN A 81 -2.96 -5.87 28.48
C GLN A 81 -2.98 -6.52 27.10
N LEU A 82 -2.80 -5.74 26.03
CA LEU A 82 -2.75 -6.26 24.67
C LEU A 82 -1.56 -7.21 24.49
N HIS A 83 -0.38 -6.83 24.99
CA HIS A 83 0.81 -7.67 24.94
C HIS A 83 0.59 -9.01 25.67
N GLN A 84 -0.01 -9.01 26.87
CA GLN A 84 -0.36 -10.25 27.56
C GLN A 84 -1.44 -11.05 26.84
N GLN A 85 -2.40 -10.38 26.19
CA GLN A 85 -3.45 -11.02 25.41
C GLN A 85 -2.85 -11.78 24.22
N LEU A 86 -1.97 -11.15 23.44
CA LEU A 86 -1.29 -11.77 22.30
C LEU A 86 -0.36 -12.91 22.75
N LYS A 87 0.42 -12.68 23.81
CA LYS A 87 1.35 -13.68 24.34
C LYS A 87 0.64 -14.93 24.86
N THR A 88 -0.45 -14.77 25.61
CA THR A 88 -1.15 -15.90 26.25
C THR A 88 -2.29 -16.47 25.41
N ARG A 89 -2.65 -15.81 24.29
CA ARG A 89 -3.83 -16.08 23.45
C ARG A 89 -5.18 -15.98 24.20
N THR A 90 -5.17 -15.56 25.46
CA THR A 90 -6.38 -15.55 26.31
C THR A 90 -7.33 -14.47 25.84
N GLY A 91 -8.58 -14.84 25.52
CA GLY A 91 -9.59 -13.91 25.04
C GLY A 91 -9.38 -13.43 23.60
N LEU A 92 -8.45 -14.04 22.85
CA LEU A 92 -8.42 -13.92 21.39
C LEU A 92 -9.44 -14.87 20.78
N ILE A 93 -9.95 -14.50 19.61
CA ILE A 93 -10.91 -15.29 18.85
C ILE A 93 -10.12 -16.05 17.78
N LYS A 94 -10.14 -17.38 17.85
CA LYS A 94 -9.63 -18.22 16.76
C LYS A 94 -10.75 -18.43 15.76
N VAL A 95 -10.53 -18.07 14.49
CA VAL A 95 -11.55 -18.21 13.45
C VAL A 95 -11.80 -19.70 13.23
N PRO A 96 -13.06 -20.18 13.36
CA PRO A 96 -13.36 -21.58 13.15
C PRO A 96 -13.28 -21.93 11.65
N LYS A 97 -13.24 -23.23 11.34
CA LYS A 97 -13.48 -23.69 9.98
C LYS A 97 -14.98 -23.74 9.74
N PHE A 98 -15.46 -23.02 8.73
CA PHE A 98 -16.87 -22.98 8.39
C PHE A 98 -17.25 -24.12 7.47
N THR A 99 -18.45 -24.67 7.67
CA THR A 99 -19.01 -25.74 6.83
C THR A 99 -19.64 -25.17 5.55
N ASN A 100 -20.11 -23.92 5.61
CA ASN A 100 -20.72 -23.17 4.52
C ASN A 100 -20.60 -21.66 4.77
N LYS A 101 -21.02 -20.85 3.80
CA LYS A 101 -20.90 -19.38 3.83
C LYS A 101 -21.91 -18.72 4.77
N GLU A 102 -23.05 -19.37 5.02
CA GLU A 102 -24.04 -18.89 5.99
C GLU A 102 -23.50 -18.93 7.43
N GLU A 103 -22.80 -20.02 7.80
CA GLU A 103 -22.15 -20.15 9.11
C GLU A 103 -21.06 -19.09 9.29
N GLU A 104 -20.30 -18.81 8.22
CA GLU A 104 -19.30 -17.74 8.20
C GLU A 104 -19.93 -16.36 8.41
N LEU A 105 -21.00 -16.06 7.67
CA LEU A 105 -21.75 -14.80 7.79
C LEU A 105 -22.27 -14.58 9.22
N ASP A 106 -22.89 -15.60 9.82
CA ASP A 106 -23.43 -15.55 11.17
C ASP A 106 -22.35 -15.32 12.24
N PHE A 107 -21.18 -15.96 12.06
CA PHE A 107 -20.03 -15.78 12.93
C PHE A 107 -19.55 -14.33 12.91
N TYR A 108 -19.27 -13.76 11.74
CA TYR A 108 -18.78 -12.39 11.66
C TYR A 108 -19.81 -11.38 12.16
N LEU A 109 -21.11 -11.56 11.86
CA LEU A 109 -22.18 -10.72 12.42
C LEU A 109 -22.23 -10.78 13.95
N SER A 110 -21.86 -11.92 14.56
CA SER A 110 -21.81 -12.07 16.03
C SER A 110 -20.74 -11.21 16.72
N LEU A 111 -19.74 -10.74 15.97
CA LEU A 111 -18.67 -9.89 16.50
C LEU A 111 -19.11 -8.44 16.70
N GLN A 112 -20.31 -8.05 16.24
CA GLN A 112 -20.80 -6.68 16.34
C GLN A 112 -21.07 -6.27 17.79
N ASN A 113 -20.52 -5.13 18.23
CA ASN A 113 -20.71 -4.63 19.58
C ASN A 113 -22.14 -4.09 19.79
N SER A 114 -22.86 -4.62 20.78
CA SER A 114 -24.26 -4.24 21.04
C SER A 114 -24.47 -2.81 21.53
N LYS A 115 -23.44 -2.19 22.14
CA LYS A 115 -23.55 -0.81 22.66
C LYS A 115 -23.29 0.23 21.57
N THR A 116 -22.25 0.01 20.78
CA THR A 116 -21.75 1.00 19.81
C THR A 116 -22.19 0.71 18.38
N GLY A 117 -22.55 -0.54 18.08
CA GLY A 117 -22.79 -1.04 16.72
C GLY A 117 -21.52 -1.30 15.91
N ALA A 118 -20.34 -0.95 16.43
CA ALA A 118 -19.08 -1.13 15.73
C ALA A 118 -18.57 -2.58 15.81
N PHE A 119 -17.75 -3.00 14.85
CA PHE A 119 -16.92 -4.21 14.95
C PHE A 119 -15.59 -3.89 15.64
N MET A 120 -15.71 -3.28 16.83
CA MET A 120 -14.58 -2.83 17.63
C MET A 120 -14.89 -2.94 19.12
N ASN A 121 -13.89 -3.29 19.91
CA ASN A 121 -13.96 -3.31 21.36
C ASN A 121 -14.25 -1.91 21.92
N ASN A 122 -15.36 -1.77 22.64
CA ASN A 122 -15.85 -0.49 23.18
C ASN A 122 -15.03 0.08 24.35
N SER A 123 -13.93 -0.55 24.73
CA SER A 123 -12.96 -0.04 25.71
C SER A 123 -11.90 0.89 25.11
N TYR A 124 -11.90 1.06 23.79
CA TYR A 124 -11.05 1.96 23.01
C TYR A 124 -11.80 3.24 22.65
N PRO A 125 -11.11 4.34 22.27
CA PRO A 125 -11.80 5.59 21.95
C PRO A 125 -12.59 5.43 20.64
N TYR A 126 -13.76 6.08 20.56
CA TYR A 126 -14.68 5.87 19.42
C TYR A 126 -14.09 6.28 18.06
N CYS A 127 -13.06 7.14 18.06
CA CYS A 127 -12.33 7.51 16.85
C CYS A 127 -11.68 6.30 16.15
N THR A 128 -11.48 5.17 16.83
CA THR A 128 -10.88 3.95 16.25
C THR A 128 -11.90 2.97 15.68
N TYR A 129 -13.19 3.29 15.67
CA TYR A 129 -14.25 2.32 15.38
C TYR A 129 -14.54 2.19 13.88
N ASN A 130 -14.31 3.26 13.12
CA ASN A 130 -14.77 3.39 11.74
C ASN A 130 -14.14 2.33 10.82
N GLU A 131 -12.82 2.25 10.83
CA GLU A 131 -12.07 1.44 9.88
C GLU A 131 -12.19 -0.08 10.11
N PRO A 132 -12.09 -0.61 11.35
CA PRO A 132 -12.42 -2.02 11.59
C PRO A 132 -13.85 -2.36 11.16
N THR A 133 -14.78 -1.42 11.38
CA THR A 133 -16.20 -1.62 11.04
C THR A 133 -16.39 -1.67 9.52
N GLU A 134 -15.85 -0.72 8.76
CA GLU A 134 -15.92 -0.75 7.28
C GLU A 134 -15.29 -2.03 6.71
N ASN A 135 -14.15 -2.47 7.24
CA ASN A 135 -13.48 -3.70 6.78
C ASN A 135 -14.36 -4.95 6.98
N VAL A 136 -14.87 -5.15 8.20
CA VAL A 136 -15.76 -6.29 8.49
C VAL A 136 -17.05 -6.23 7.69
N LEU A 137 -17.61 -5.02 7.49
CA LEU A 137 -18.81 -4.85 6.68
C LEU A 137 -18.59 -5.20 5.20
N SER A 138 -17.43 -4.86 4.64
CA SER A 138 -17.06 -5.26 3.28
C SER A 138 -17.05 -6.79 3.13
N HIS A 139 -16.44 -7.51 4.08
CA HIS A 139 -16.45 -8.97 4.09
C HIS A 139 -17.87 -9.53 4.22
N LEU A 140 -18.66 -8.98 5.14
CA LEU A 140 -20.05 -9.37 5.34
C LEU A 140 -20.91 -9.11 4.09
N GLY A 141 -20.62 -8.05 3.32
CA GLY A 141 -21.26 -7.77 2.04
C GLY A 141 -21.01 -8.86 1.02
N ALA A 142 -19.75 -9.25 0.83
CA ALA A 142 -19.38 -10.35 -0.08
C ALA A 142 -20.06 -11.67 0.32
N LEU A 143 -20.04 -12.02 1.61
CA LEU A 143 -20.74 -13.22 2.11
C LEU A 143 -22.26 -13.15 1.91
N ALA A 144 -22.86 -11.97 2.10
CA ALA A 144 -24.29 -11.76 1.90
C ALA A 144 -24.67 -11.97 0.42
N GLU A 145 -23.86 -11.46 -0.52
CA GLU A 145 -24.04 -11.69 -1.95
C GLU A 145 -23.91 -13.18 -2.31
N GLU A 146 -22.87 -13.86 -1.83
CA GLU A 146 -22.64 -15.29 -2.08
C GLU A 146 -23.77 -16.18 -1.55
N THR A 147 -24.36 -15.82 -0.41
CA THR A 147 -25.47 -16.56 0.21
C THR A 147 -26.85 -16.14 -0.33
N GLY A 148 -26.91 -15.12 -1.20
CA GLY A 148 -28.17 -14.59 -1.72
C GLY A 148 -29.05 -13.91 -0.66
N GLN A 149 -28.46 -13.46 0.46
CA GLN A 149 -29.17 -12.82 1.56
C GLN A 149 -28.87 -11.32 1.60
N PRO A 150 -29.84 -10.46 1.97
CA PRO A 150 -29.55 -9.05 2.20
C PRO A 150 -28.72 -8.89 3.48
N LEU A 151 -27.66 -8.10 3.44
CA LEU A 151 -26.88 -7.78 4.63
C LEU A 151 -27.74 -7.01 5.64
N ARG A 152 -27.88 -7.57 6.85
CA ARG A 152 -28.60 -6.96 7.98
C ARG A 152 -27.76 -7.02 9.24
N LEU A 153 -27.44 -5.86 9.79
CA LEU A 153 -26.68 -5.75 11.03
C LEU A 153 -27.53 -6.12 12.25
N LYS A 154 -26.89 -6.69 13.28
CA LYS A 154 -27.54 -7.02 14.56
C LYS A 154 -27.88 -5.76 15.36
N TYR A 155 -27.05 -4.73 15.23
CA TYR A 155 -27.17 -3.47 15.95
C TYR A 155 -26.96 -2.27 15.02
N PRO A 156 -27.63 -1.12 15.27
CA PRO A 156 -27.38 0.09 14.49
C PRO A 156 -26.00 0.69 14.82
N LEU A 157 -25.38 1.35 13.84
CA LEU A 157 -24.05 1.97 13.93
C LEU A 157 -24.05 3.27 14.76
N LYS A 158 -24.46 3.18 16.03
CA LYS A 158 -24.68 4.34 16.92
C LYS A 158 -23.46 5.21 17.13
N TYR A 159 -22.25 4.67 17.01
CA TYR A 159 -21.04 5.48 17.16
C TYR A 159 -20.95 6.63 16.14
N LEU A 160 -21.62 6.53 14.99
CA LEU A 160 -21.66 7.60 13.98
C LEU A 160 -22.51 8.80 14.43
N ASP A 161 -23.40 8.62 15.43
CA ASP A 161 -24.17 9.71 16.02
C ASP A 161 -23.29 10.73 16.77
N GLU A 162 -22.07 10.34 17.14
CA GLU A 162 -21.08 11.21 17.76
C GLU A 162 -20.50 12.24 16.78
N ILE A 163 -20.68 12.04 15.47
CA ILE A 163 -20.16 12.93 14.42
C ILE A 163 -21.23 13.45 13.46
N ASN A 164 -22.52 13.14 13.64
CA ASN A 164 -23.58 13.29 12.63
C ASN A 164 -24.04 14.71 12.27
N THR A 165 -23.47 15.76 12.86
CA THR A 165 -23.77 17.17 12.54
C THR A 165 -22.50 17.89 12.11
N PRO A 166 -22.57 18.96 11.31
CA PRO A 166 -21.39 19.74 10.92
C PRO A 166 -20.51 20.18 12.10
N GLU A 167 -21.13 20.54 13.23
CA GLU A 167 -20.44 21.01 14.43
C GLU A 167 -19.68 19.86 15.12
N LYS A 168 -20.36 18.73 15.34
CA LYS A 168 -19.74 17.52 15.90
C LYS A 168 -18.61 16.99 15.01
N LEU A 169 -18.82 17.00 13.69
CA LEU A 169 -17.82 16.62 12.71
C LEU A 169 -16.56 17.49 12.83
N LYS A 170 -16.71 18.82 12.82
CA LYS A 170 -15.57 19.73 12.91
C LYS A 170 -14.78 19.53 14.20
N ALA A 171 -15.49 19.38 15.33
CA ALA A 171 -14.86 19.08 16.61
C ALA A 171 -14.06 17.76 16.56
N PHE A 172 -14.63 16.71 15.98
CA PHE A 172 -13.93 15.44 15.78
C PHE A 172 -12.70 15.59 14.89
N LEU A 173 -12.83 16.25 13.73
CA LEU A 173 -11.73 16.45 12.78
C LEU A 173 -10.60 17.25 13.43
N GLU A 174 -10.91 18.29 14.19
CA GLU A 174 -9.93 19.09 14.93
C GLU A 174 -9.22 18.27 16.02
N ASP A 175 -9.94 17.43 16.76
CA ASP A 175 -9.39 16.58 17.81
C ASP A 175 -8.37 15.58 17.26
N VAL A 176 -8.78 14.79 16.26
CA VAL A 176 -7.94 13.71 15.74
C VAL A 176 -6.82 14.21 14.81
N SER A 177 -6.92 15.44 14.28
CA SER A 177 -5.91 16.01 13.38
C SER A 177 -4.84 16.84 14.09
N ASN A 178 -5.10 17.33 15.31
CA ASN A 178 -4.14 18.11 16.08
C ASN A 178 -3.40 17.22 17.07
N VAL A 179 -2.16 16.89 16.72
CA VAL A 179 -1.34 15.92 17.43
C VAL A 179 -0.27 16.64 18.25
N GLY A 180 -0.02 16.13 19.45
CA GLY A 180 1.08 16.54 20.33
C GLY A 180 2.43 15.96 19.90
N TRP A 181 3.48 16.33 20.64
CA TRP A 181 4.85 15.91 20.32
C TRP A 181 5.01 14.38 20.35
N ILE A 182 4.36 13.69 21.29
CA ILE A 182 4.45 12.22 21.42
C ILE A 182 3.73 11.55 20.25
N GLY A 183 2.49 11.94 19.96
CA GLY A 183 1.73 11.39 18.85
C GLY A 183 2.46 11.56 17.50
N SER A 184 3.18 12.67 17.31
CA SER A 184 3.94 12.94 16.09
C SER A 184 5.12 12.00 15.82
N LYS A 185 5.54 11.20 16.83
CA LYS A 185 6.63 10.24 16.71
C LYS A 185 6.18 8.85 16.26
N PHE A 186 4.87 8.58 16.25
CA PHE A 186 4.36 7.32 15.74
C PHE A 186 4.31 7.34 14.21
N PRO A 187 4.55 6.18 13.55
CA PRO A 187 4.52 6.11 12.10
C PRO A 187 3.15 6.53 11.54
N GLN A 188 2.07 5.98 12.09
CA GLN A 188 0.70 6.46 11.89
C GLN A 188 0.27 7.40 13.02
N THR A 189 -0.52 8.40 12.66
CA THR A 189 -1.12 9.36 13.60
C THR A 189 -2.63 9.28 13.55
N THR A 190 -3.29 9.76 14.59
CA THR A 190 -4.76 9.83 14.70
C THR A 190 -5.43 10.57 13.54
N PHE A 191 -4.68 11.35 12.75
CA PHE A 191 -5.13 11.94 11.50
C PHE A 191 -5.76 10.94 10.52
N VAL A 192 -5.36 9.66 10.57
CA VAL A 192 -5.99 8.59 9.77
C VAL A 192 -7.51 8.54 9.98
N PHE A 193 -7.99 8.79 11.20
CA PHE A 193 -9.42 8.79 11.55
C PHE A 193 -10.19 9.92 10.87
N ALA A 194 -9.58 11.11 10.74
CA ALA A 194 -10.17 12.19 9.95
C ALA A 194 -10.25 11.81 8.47
N ARG A 195 -9.14 11.31 7.91
CA ARG A 195 -9.04 10.87 6.50
C ARG A 195 -10.07 9.80 6.16
N SER A 196 -10.33 8.86 7.07
CA SER A 196 -11.25 7.75 6.84
C SER A 196 -12.68 8.20 6.60
N LEU A 197 -13.11 9.34 7.17
CA LEU A 197 -14.46 9.86 6.95
C LEU A 197 -14.73 10.27 5.50
N LEU A 198 -13.70 10.46 4.67
CA LEU A 198 -13.88 10.75 3.24
C LEU A 198 -14.53 9.60 2.47
N SER A 199 -14.50 8.37 2.99
CA SER A 199 -15.21 7.22 2.41
C SER A 199 -16.72 7.49 2.24
N TYR A 200 -17.30 8.28 3.15
CA TYR A 200 -18.71 8.70 3.12
C TYR A 200 -19.04 9.75 2.06
N TYR A 201 -18.01 10.36 1.49
CA TYR A 201 -18.12 11.38 0.46
C TYR A 201 -17.82 10.82 -0.93
N ASN A 202 -16.71 10.09 -1.07
CA ASN A 202 -16.19 9.64 -2.37
C ASN A 202 -16.78 8.31 -2.87
N GLY A 203 -17.70 7.70 -2.11
CA GLY A 203 -18.38 6.47 -2.50
C GLY A 203 -17.57 5.20 -2.27
N GLU A 204 -16.48 5.26 -1.51
CA GLU A 204 -15.65 4.08 -1.19
C GLU A 204 -16.01 3.45 0.16
N GLY A 205 -16.90 4.07 0.93
CA GLY A 205 -17.35 3.55 2.21
C GLY A 205 -18.51 2.58 2.03
N PHE A 206 -18.31 1.31 2.44
CA PHE A 206 -19.33 0.27 2.37
C PHE A 206 -20.61 0.69 3.11
N ILE A 207 -20.47 1.33 4.28
CA ILE A 207 -21.60 1.84 5.06
C ILE A 207 -22.48 2.81 4.24
N GLY A 208 -21.86 3.72 3.50
CA GLY A 208 -22.56 4.71 2.70
C GLY A 208 -23.20 4.11 1.45
N GLU A 209 -22.45 3.25 0.75
CA GLU A 209 -22.91 2.55 -0.46
C GLU A 209 -24.13 1.66 -0.18
N HIS A 210 -24.13 0.96 0.95
CA HIS A 210 -25.19 0.04 1.34
C HIS A 210 -26.27 0.67 2.22
N ASN A 211 -26.28 2.01 2.35
CA ASN A 211 -27.25 2.77 3.12
C ASN A 211 -27.39 2.29 4.59
N LEU A 212 -26.30 1.80 5.19
CA LEU A 212 -26.28 1.33 6.59
C LEU A 212 -26.29 2.50 7.58
N TYR A 213 -25.82 3.67 7.15
CA TYR A 213 -25.95 4.95 7.85
C TYR A 213 -25.93 6.11 6.85
N ASN A 214 -26.74 7.15 7.08
CA ASN A 214 -26.86 8.28 6.15
C ASN A 214 -26.51 9.61 6.82
N PHE A 215 -25.40 10.21 6.39
CA PHE A 215 -25.06 11.59 6.75
C PHE A 215 -25.81 12.60 5.88
N SER A 216 -26.17 13.75 6.48
CA SER A 216 -26.83 14.83 5.75
C SER A 216 -25.93 15.47 4.68
N LEU A 217 -26.51 16.15 3.70
CA LEU A 217 -25.73 16.89 2.69
C LEU A 217 -24.86 17.99 3.32
N GLN A 218 -25.38 18.67 4.34
CA GLN A 218 -24.65 19.71 5.07
C GLN A 218 -23.40 19.12 5.76
N TRP A 219 -23.51 17.91 6.31
CA TRP A 219 -22.37 17.19 6.88
C TRP A 219 -21.32 16.88 5.81
N LYS A 220 -21.73 16.35 4.65
CA LYS A 220 -20.81 16.03 3.54
C LYS A 220 -20.10 17.28 3.01
N GLN A 221 -20.81 18.40 2.90
CA GLN A 221 -20.21 19.69 2.52
C GLN A 221 -19.22 20.20 3.57
N ALA A 222 -19.56 20.09 4.86
CA ALA A 222 -18.66 20.49 5.94
C ALA A 222 -17.37 19.66 5.97
N LEU A 223 -17.45 18.35 5.68
CA LEU A 223 -16.30 17.47 5.56
C LEU A 223 -15.37 17.93 4.42
N LEU A 224 -15.91 18.10 3.21
CA LEU A 224 -15.14 18.51 2.05
C LEU A 224 -14.50 19.89 2.26
N GLN A 225 -15.27 20.85 2.79
CA GLN A 225 -14.77 22.19 3.09
C GLN A 225 -13.63 22.16 4.12
N TRP A 226 -13.74 21.32 5.15
CA TRP A 226 -12.68 21.18 6.15
C TRP A 226 -11.38 20.68 5.52
N PHE A 227 -11.43 19.60 4.73
CA PHE A 227 -10.24 19.10 4.04
C PHE A 227 -9.67 20.14 3.07
N TYR A 228 -10.54 20.78 2.28
CA TYR A 228 -10.12 21.82 1.37
C TYR A 228 -9.34 22.90 2.12
N ALA A 229 -9.90 23.46 3.20
CA ALA A 229 -9.26 24.51 4.00
C ALA A 229 -7.98 24.04 4.72
N ASN A 230 -7.93 22.78 5.14
CA ASN A 230 -6.87 22.26 6.01
C ASN A 230 -5.61 21.80 5.25
N GLN A 231 -5.62 21.79 3.91
CA GLN A 231 -4.45 21.48 3.09
C GLN A 231 -3.29 22.47 3.34
N ASP A 232 -2.09 21.94 3.54
CA ASP A 232 -0.89 22.75 3.78
C ASP A 232 -0.37 23.40 2.49
N PRO A 233 -0.21 24.73 2.42
CA PRO A 233 0.21 25.41 1.20
C PRO A 233 1.69 25.23 0.85
N GLN A 234 2.55 24.89 1.82
CA GLN A 234 3.99 24.79 1.58
C GLN A 234 4.37 23.44 0.95
N THR A 235 3.70 22.39 1.39
CA THR A 235 3.94 21.01 0.96
C THR A 235 2.87 20.51 -0.01
N GLY A 236 1.72 21.18 -0.06
CA GLY A 236 0.51 20.68 -0.72
C GLY A 236 -0.15 19.50 0.01
N PHE A 237 0.41 19.00 1.12
CA PHE A 237 -0.06 17.78 1.77
C PHE A 237 -1.19 18.04 2.78
N TRP A 238 -1.86 16.95 3.14
CA TRP A 238 -2.63 16.86 4.37
C TRP A 238 -1.89 16.00 5.37
N GLY A 239 -2.12 16.23 6.66
CA GLY A 239 -1.50 15.43 7.70
C GLY A 239 -1.75 16.00 9.09
N PRO A 240 -1.17 15.37 10.12
CA PRO A 240 -1.30 15.82 11.48
C PRO A 240 -0.64 17.20 11.66
N LYS A 241 -1.34 18.08 12.36
CA LYS A 241 -0.86 19.41 12.71
C LYS A 241 -0.45 19.46 14.17
N SER A 242 0.55 20.28 14.46
CA SER A 242 0.98 20.55 15.82
C SER A 242 -0.14 21.20 16.59
N ARG A 243 -0.54 20.62 17.72
CA ARG A 243 -1.52 21.25 18.62
C ARG A 243 -1.08 22.64 19.10
N THR A 244 0.22 22.92 19.15
CA THR A 244 0.75 24.21 19.64
C THR A 244 0.96 25.25 18.54
N SER A 245 1.41 24.84 17.35
CA SER A 245 1.74 25.79 16.28
C SER A 245 0.76 25.78 15.10
N GLY A 246 -0.13 24.77 15.00
CA GLY A 246 -1.01 24.57 13.86
C GLY A 246 -0.28 24.18 12.56
N GLN A 247 1.04 24.01 12.60
CA GLN A 247 1.85 23.64 11.45
C GLN A 247 1.83 22.13 11.21
N LEU A 248 1.95 21.72 9.95
CA LEU A 248 2.07 20.32 9.57
C LEU A 248 3.30 19.69 10.25
N LEU A 249 3.13 18.57 10.94
CA LEU A 249 4.20 17.89 11.69
C LEU A 249 4.98 16.90 10.83
N LYS A 250 4.33 16.28 9.85
CA LYS A 250 4.94 15.26 8.99
C LYS A 250 4.35 15.32 7.58
N ARG A 251 5.17 14.95 6.60
CA ARG A 251 4.76 14.79 5.20
C ARG A 251 4.01 13.46 5.05
N ASP A 252 2.76 13.46 5.46
CA ASP A 252 1.92 12.28 5.53
C ASP A 252 1.40 11.86 4.15
N LEU A 253 2.28 11.24 3.37
CA LEU A 253 1.98 10.82 2.01
C LEU A 253 0.82 9.81 1.97
N THR A 254 0.83 8.83 2.88
CA THR A 254 -0.17 7.75 2.93
C THR A 254 -1.59 8.29 3.07
N ASN A 255 -1.78 9.26 3.97
CA ASN A 255 -3.07 9.90 4.16
C ASN A 255 -3.38 10.90 3.03
N THR A 256 -2.40 11.67 2.57
CA THR A 256 -2.56 12.59 1.42
C THR A 256 -3.03 11.87 0.16
N ALA A 257 -2.41 10.73 -0.18
CA ALA A 257 -2.79 9.90 -1.33
C ALA A 257 -4.20 9.33 -1.22
N SER A 258 -4.74 9.23 0.00
CA SER A 258 -6.12 8.80 0.22
C SER A 258 -7.11 9.96 0.16
N ILE A 259 -6.68 11.20 0.42
CA ILE A 259 -7.53 12.40 0.41
C ILE A 259 -7.64 12.98 -1.00
N ILE A 260 -6.54 12.96 -1.75
CA ILE A 260 -6.43 13.60 -3.07
C ILE A 260 -7.53 13.14 -4.05
N LYS A 261 -7.92 11.87 -4.02
CA LYS A 261 -8.95 11.27 -4.86
C LYS A 261 -10.36 11.81 -4.63
N THR A 262 -10.60 12.54 -3.54
CA THR A 262 -11.85 13.27 -3.33
C THR A 262 -11.88 14.60 -4.10
N PHE A 263 -10.72 15.11 -4.51
CA PHE A 263 -10.60 16.40 -5.21
C PHE A 263 -10.27 16.23 -6.69
N ILE A 264 -9.66 15.12 -7.09
CA ILE A 264 -9.18 14.88 -8.45
C ILE A 264 -9.49 13.45 -8.91
N ASP A 265 -9.86 13.28 -10.18
CA ASP A 265 -10.11 11.97 -10.78
C ASP A 265 -8.81 11.25 -11.15
N SER A 266 -8.92 9.98 -11.56
CA SER A 266 -7.77 9.13 -11.98
C SER A 266 -7.07 9.60 -13.26
N SER A 267 -7.58 10.64 -13.91
CA SER A 267 -7.01 11.31 -15.09
C SER A 267 -6.42 12.68 -14.77
N GLY A 268 -6.44 13.11 -13.51
CA GLY A 268 -5.90 14.40 -13.07
C GLY A 268 -6.84 15.60 -13.29
N HIS A 269 -8.15 15.40 -13.42
CA HIS A 269 -9.13 16.50 -13.50
C HIS A 269 -9.81 16.74 -12.15
N ASP A 270 -10.06 18.01 -11.83
CA ASP A 270 -10.73 18.37 -10.59
C ASP A 270 -12.19 17.87 -10.61
N ILE A 271 -12.60 17.16 -9.55
CA ILE A 271 -13.96 16.59 -9.41
C ILE A 271 -14.97 17.69 -9.08
N HIS A 272 -14.54 18.72 -8.34
CA HIS A 272 -15.40 19.78 -7.83
C HIS A 272 -14.91 21.16 -8.28
N GLU A 273 -15.69 21.85 -9.11
CA GLU A 273 -15.36 23.21 -9.55
C GLU A 273 -15.19 24.20 -8.38
N SER A 274 -16.00 24.03 -7.31
CA SER A 274 -15.92 24.89 -6.11
C SER A 274 -14.78 24.52 -5.17
N PHE A 275 -14.17 23.34 -5.33
CA PHE A 275 -13.09 22.84 -4.49
C PHE A 275 -12.01 22.17 -5.35
N PRO A 276 -11.32 22.90 -6.25
CA PRO A 276 -10.27 22.31 -7.09
C PRO A 276 -9.06 21.91 -6.23
N LEU A 277 -8.31 20.89 -6.64
CA LEU A 277 -7.12 20.48 -5.90
C LEU A 277 -6.08 21.61 -5.92
N ARG A 278 -5.70 22.11 -4.73
CA ARG A 278 -4.72 23.19 -4.59
C ARG A 278 -3.30 22.64 -4.49
N TYR A 279 -2.32 23.50 -4.78
CA TYR A 279 -0.88 23.24 -4.54
C TYR A 279 -0.33 21.96 -5.22
N LYS A 280 -0.82 21.64 -6.43
CA LYS A 280 -0.44 20.42 -7.17
C LYS A 280 1.07 20.30 -7.37
N LYS A 281 1.76 21.42 -7.62
CA LYS A 281 3.22 21.45 -7.84
C LYS A 281 4.00 21.16 -6.56
N GLU A 282 3.62 21.78 -5.46
CA GLU A 282 4.22 21.57 -4.14
C GLU A 282 3.98 20.13 -3.68
N MET A 283 2.78 19.60 -3.92
CA MET A 283 2.44 18.20 -3.64
C MET A 283 3.30 17.22 -4.42
N PHE A 284 3.51 17.45 -5.73
CA PHE A 284 4.38 16.58 -6.55
C PHE A 284 5.80 16.55 -5.99
N LYS A 285 6.39 17.72 -5.73
CA LYS A 285 7.76 17.83 -5.18
C LYS A 285 7.90 17.18 -3.81
N THR A 286 6.94 17.43 -2.92
CA THR A 286 6.93 16.81 -1.59
C THR A 286 6.82 15.29 -1.69
N ALA A 287 6.00 14.79 -2.62
CA ALA A 287 5.90 13.35 -2.86
C ALA A 287 7.22 12.75 -3.34
N LEU A 288 7.92 13.40 -4.29
CA LEU A 288 9.25 12.98 -4.72
C LEU A 288 10.28 12.94 -3.58
N GLU A 289 10.19 13.88 -2.64
CA GLU A 289 11.06 13.89 -1.46
C GLU A 289 10.77 12.70 -0.54
N VAL A 290 9.49 12.42 -0.25
CA VAL A 290 9.09 11.27 0.60
C VAL A 290 9.45 9.94 -0.06
N ILE A 291 9.17 9.76 -1.35
CA ILE A 291 9.52 8.50 -2.04
C ILE A 291 11.01 8.34 -2.34
N SER A 292 11.83 9.34 -1.98
CA SER A 292 13.30 9.24 -2.01
C SER A 292 13.91 8.87 -0.65
N GLU A 293 13.10 8.62 0.38
CA GLU A 293 13.56 8.12 1.67
C GLU A 293 14.30 6.78 1.52
N PRO A 294 15.40 6.56 2.25
CA PRO A 294 16.20 5.34 2.15
C PRO A 294 15.44 4.11 2.64
N LEU A 295 15.96 2.93 2.28
CA LEU A 295 15.44 1.65 2.78
C LEU A 295 15.62 1.54 4.30
N PRO A 296 14.63 0.99 5.04
CA PRO A 296 14.79 0.67 6.45
C PRO A 296 15.84 -0.42 6.69
N ALA A 297 16.33 -0.52 7.92
CA ALA A 297 17.34 -1.54 8.27
C ALA A 297 16.75 -2.97 8.27
N GLU A 298 17.61 -3.97 8.10
CA GLU A 298 17.23 -5.39 8.10
C GLU A 298 16.84 -5.83 9.53
N GLY A 299 15.55 -5.69 9.88
CA GLY A 299 15.01 -6.05 11.19
C GLY A 299 13.84 -5.17 11.65
N ASP A 300 13.73 -3.95 11.10
CA ASP A 300 12.73 -2.97 11.50
C ASP A 300 11.42 -3.19 10.72
N LEU A 301 10.70 -4.27 11.04
CA LEU A 301 9.51 -4.71 10.29
C LEU A 301 8.40 -3.65 10.24
N ASP A 302 8.23 -2.86 11.30
CA ASP A 302 7.28 -1.75 11.35
C ASP A 302 7.69 -0.59 10.42
N GLU A 303 8.99 -0.27 10.36
CA GLU A 303 9.50 0.72 9.39
C GLU A 303 9.39 0.22 7.95
N TRP A 304 9.66 -1.07 7.69
CA TRP A 304 9.47 -1.69 6.37
C TRP A 304 8.01 -1.66 5.91
N HIS A 305 7.10 -1.96 6.82
CA HIS A 305 5.67 -1.89 6.56
C HIS A 305 5.26 -0.47 6.12
N GLU A 306 5.67 0.53 6.88
CA GLU A 306 5.40 1.95 6.60
C GLU A 306 6.06 2.44 5.32
N TRP A 307 7.33 2.08 5.11
CA TRP A 307 8.07 2.42 3.90
C TRP A 307 7.36 1.88 2.66
N SER A 308 6.98 0.60 2.67
CA SER A 308 6.28 -0.04 1.55
C SER A 308 4.96 0.67 1.21
N LEU A 309 4.15 1.01 2.23
CA LEU A 309 2.90 1.73 2.06
C LEU A 309 3.12 3.13 1.47
N LYS A 310 4.11 3.88 1.97
CA LYS A 310 4.45 5.21 1.46
C LYS A 310 4.92 5.14 0.01
N MET A 311 5.79 4.20 -0.33
CA MET A 311 6.31 4.07 -1.70
C MET A 311 5.20 3.69 -2.70
N GLY A 312 4.35 2.73 -2.33
CA GLY A 312 3.24 2.28 -3.16
C GLY A 312 2.23 3.40 -3.39
N LYS A 313 1.70 3.99 -2.30
CA LYS A 313 0.73 5.10 -2.40
C LYS A 313 1.34 6.34 -3.06
N GLY A 314 2.62 6.61 -2.85
CA GLY A 314 3.32 7.74 -3.46
C GLY A 314 3.43 7.58 -4.96
N THR A 315 3.81 6.38 -5.41
CA THR A 315 3.83 6.00 -6.82
C THR A 315 2.45 6.18 -7.47
N ILE A 316 1.41 5.61 -6.85
CA ILE A 316 0.02 5.74 -7.33
C ILE A 316 -0.40 7.22 -7.40
N MET A 317 -0.10 7.99 -6.36
CA MET A 317 -0.47 9.40 -6.30
C MET A 317 0.18 10.22 -7.41
N LEU A 318 1.47 9.99 -7.67
CA LEU A 318 2.21 10.65 -8.74
C LEU A 318 1.66 10.28 -10.12
N THR A 319 1.45 8.99 -10.40
CA THR A 319 1.11 8.53 -11.76
C THR A 319 -0.38 8.58 -12.12
N ARG A 320 -1.28 8.49 -11.14
CA ARG A 320 -2.73 8.59 -11.38
C ARG A 320 -3.22 10.04 -11.29
N TYR A 321 -2.82 10.76 -10.26
CA TYR A 321 -3.48 12.02 -9.91
C TYR A 321 -2.67 13.25 -10.32
N LEU A 322 -1.36 13.24 -10.12
CA LEU A 322 -0.53 14.44 -10.27
C LEU A 322 0.24 14.52 -11.60
N TRP A 323 0.30 13.43 -12.35
CA TRP A 323 1.16 13.32 -13.55
C TRP A 323 0.89 14.39 -14.60
N LYS A 324 -0.40 14.71 -14.83
CA LYS A 324 -0.87 15.61 -15.88
C LYS A 324 -0.19 16.97 -15.85
N ASP A 325 -0.06 17.55 -14.66
CA ASP A 325 0.45 18.91 -14.44
C ASP A 325 1.93 18.94 -14.02
N ALA A 326 2.61 17.79 -14.03
CA ALA A 326 4.00 17.65 -13.60
C ALA A 326 4.99 18.23 -14.61
N LEU A 327 6.09 18.80 -14.10
CA LEU A 327 7.21 19.27 -14.91
C LEU A 327 8.04 18.10 -15.45
N GLU A 328 8.72 18.30 -16.58
CA GLU A 328 9.52 17.25 -17.23
C GLU A 328 10.63 16.70 -16.34
N ASP A 329 11.40 17.58 -15.67
CA ASP A 329 12.46 17.17 -14.73
C ASP A 329 11.89 16.38 -13.54
N ASP A 330 10.71 16.78 -13.05
CA ASP A 330 10.02 16.09 -11.95
C ASP A 330 9.53 14.70 -12.39
N ARG A 331 9.04 14.55 -13.63
CA ARG A 331 8.66 13.25 -14.23
C ARG A 331 9.87 12.34 -14.41
N ALA A 332 11.00 12.87 -14.88
CA ALA A 332 12.24 12.11 -15.02
C ALA A 332 12.75 11.60 -13.66
N ARG A 333 12.72 12.46 -12.63
CA ARG A 333 13.05 12.06 -11.25
C ARG A 333 12.08 11.01 -10.71
N ALA A 334 10.77 11.16 -10.95
CA ALA A 334 9.76 10.18 -10.57
C ALA A 334 10.06 8.81 -11.20
N LYS A 335 10.35 8.77 -12.51
CA LYS A 335 10.68 7.53 -13.23
C LYS A 335 11.83 6.78 -12.55
N ALA A 336 12.93 7.46 -12.27
CA ALA A 336 14.10 6.85 -11.64
C ALA A 336 13.79 6.28 -10.24
N LEU A 337 12.99 6.99 -9.45
CA LEU A 337 12.57 6.52 -8.11
C LEU A 337 11.64 5.30 -8.21
N ILE A 338 10.70 5.30 -9.16
CA ILE A 338 9.78 4.18 -9.40
C ILE A 338 10.54 2.96 -9.92
N GLU A 339 11.51 3.12 -10.83
CA GLU A 339 12.38 2.01 -11.28
C GLU A 339 13.12 1.34 -10.13
N ASN A 340 13.68 2.14 -9.20
CA ASN A 340 14.34 1.62 -8.02
C ASN A 340 13.36 0.92 -7.08
N TYR A 341 12.18 1.50 -6.90
CA TYR A 341 11.13 0.89 -6.09
C TYR A 341 10.69 -0.47 -6.63
N VAL A 342 10.44 -0.59 -7.94
CA VAL A 342 10.10 -1.86 -8.61
C VAL A 342 11.18 -2.91 -8.38
N LYS A 343 12.47 -2.55 -8.52
CA LYS A 343 13.58 -3.47 -8.24
C LYS A 343 13.54 -3.94 -6.78
N THR A 344 13.37 -3.03 -5.82
CA THR A 344 13.31 -3.37 -4.40
C THR A 344 12.14 -4.30 -4.06
N ILE A 345 10.95 -4.06 -4.61
CA ILE A 345 9.80 -4.93 -4.28
C ILE A 345 9.96 -6.34 -4.85
N PHE A 346 10.54 -6.49 -6.04
CA PHE A 346 10.87 -7.81 -6.58
C PHE A 346 12.00 -8.48 -5.80
N GLU A 347 12.99 -7.74 -5.33
CA GLU A 347 14.08 -8.31 -4.54
C GLU A 347 13.64 -8.76 -3.15
N LYS A 348 12.82 -7.95 -2.47
CA LYS A 348 12.48 -8.14 -1.05
C LYS A 348 11.13 -8.79 -0.82
N TYR A 349 10.14 -8.67 -1.71
CA TYR A 349 8.77 -9.12 -1.44
C TYR A 349 8.30 -10.26 -2.36
N TYR A 350 8.92 -10.46 -3.52
CA TYR A 350 8.52 -11.50 -4.45
C TYR A 350 9.02 -12.88 -4.00
N VAL A 351 8.08 -13.79 -3.76
CA VAL A 351 8.37 -15.18 -3.37
C VAL A 351 8.48 -16.00 -4.64
N SER A 352 9.71 -16.19 -5.12
CA SER A 352 9.97 -16.78 -6.44
C SER A 352 9.39 -18.19 -6.62
N ASP A 353 9.38 -19.01 -5.55
CA ASP A 353 8.87 -20.38 -5.58
C ASP A 353 7.34 -20.43 -5.68
N GLU A 354 6.65 -19.37 -5.23
CA GLU A 354 5.19 -19.25 -5.28
C GLU A 354 4.71 -18.40 -6.46
N GLY A 355 5.57 -17.54 -7.01
CA GLY A 355 5.22 -16.67 -8.14
C GLY A 355 4.37 -15.45 -7.76
N ALA A 356 4.37 -15.05 -6.49
CA ALA A 356 3.50 -14.01 -5.94
C ALA A 356 4.22 -13.15 -4.88
N PHE A 357 3.56 -12.13 -4.33
CA PHE A 357 4.16 -11.21 -3.36
C PHE A 357 3.70 -11.45 -1.93
N SER A 358 4.65 -11.36 -1.01
CA SER A 358 4.42 -11.30 0.43
C SER A 358 4.10 -9.88 0.90
N TYR A 359 3.45 -9.75 2.05
CA TYR A 359 3.13 -8.46 2.66
C TYR A 359 4.31 -7.83 3.39
N TYR A 360 5.18 -8.67 3.97
CA TYR A 360 6.40 -8.26 4.67
C TYR A 360 7.65 -8.71 3.88
N PRO A 361 8.75 -7.95 3.94
CA PRO A 361 9.95 -8.31 3.19
C PRO A 361 10.55 -9.64 3.67
N ASN A 362 11.10 -10.40 2.74
CA ASN A 362 11.77 -11.69 2.91
C ASN A 362 10.91 -12.76 3.60
N ALA A 363 9.59 -12.66 3.49
CA ALA A 363 8.72 -13.72 3.98
C ALA A 363 8.84 -14.97 3.10
N GLU A 364 8.68 -16.14 3.71
CA GLU A 364 8.75 -17.44 3.03
C GLU A 364 7.54 -17.70 2.12
N HIS A 365 6.40 -17.07 2.41
CA HIS A 365 5.12 -17.28 1.73
C HIS A 365 4.51 -15.98 1.24
N ALA A 366 3.87 -16.02 0.07
CA ALA A 366 3.12 -14.91 -0.46
C ALA A 366 1.78 -14.75 0.28
N THR A 367 1.19 -13.57 0.17
CA THR A 367 -0.04 -13.18 0.88
C THR A 367 -0.97 -12.43 -0.06
N LEU A 368 -2.29 -12.49 0.19
CA LEU A 368 -3.27 -11.73 -0.59
C LEU A 368 -2.99 -10.22 -0.55
N ASP A 369 -2.76 -9.65 0.64
CA ASP A 369 -2.48 -8.21 0.79
C ASP A 369 -1.20 -7.80 0.02
N GLY A 370 -0.15 -8.63 0.09
CA GLY A 370 1.09 -8.40 -0.66
C GLY A 370 0.87 -8.43 -2.18
N THR A 371 0.19 -9.46 -2.67
CA THR A 371 -0.02 -9.67 -4.11
C THR A 371 -0.99 -8.66 -4.71
N GLY A 372 -2.18 -8.52 -4.13
CA GLY A 372 -3.18 -7.56 -4.60
C GLY A 372 -2.69 -6.11 -4.54
N GLY A 373 -1.98 -5.75 -3.48
CA GLY A 373 -1.35 -4.42 -3.34
C GLY A 373 -0.37 -4.12 -4.49
N ARG A 374 0.56 -5.05 -4.79
CA ARG A 374 1.54 -4.86 -5.88
C ARG A 374 0.90 -4.82 -7.25
N ILE A 375 -0.13 -5.62 -7.50
CA ILE A 375 -0.87 -5.57 -8.79
C ILE A 375 -1.46 -4.17 -9.01
N ASN A 376 -2.10 -3.58 -7.99
CA ASN A 376 -2.66 -2.24 -8.10
C ASN A 376 -1.58 -1.16 -8.34
N GLU A 377 -0.41 -1.30 -7.71
CA GLU A 377 0.76 -0.44 -7.97
C GLU A 377 1.23 -0.57 -9.43
N PHE A 378 1.38 -1.80 -9.92
CA PHE A 378 1.78 -2.10 -11.30
C PHE A 378 0.80 -1.57 -12.36
N VAL A 379 -0.51 -1.69 -12.12
CA VAL A 379 -1.54 -1.04 -12.96
C VAL A 379 -1.31 0.48 -13.00
N SER A 380 -0.96 1.09 -11.87
CA SER A 380 -0.78 2.55 -11.77
C SER A 380 0.42 3.08 -12.53
N ILE A 381 1.48 2.29 -12.68
CA ILE A 381 2.69 2.66 -13.44
C ILE A 381 2.60 2.22 -14.92
N GLY A 382 1.47 1.66 -15.35
CA GLY A 382 1.25 1.20 -16.71
C GLY A 382 1.94 -0.13 -17.03
N PHE A 383 2.32 -0.92 -16.03
CA PHE A 383 2.99 -2.22 -16.26
C PHE A 383 2.19 -3.15 -17.18
N PHE A 384 0.85 -3.06 -17.11
CA PHE A 384 -0.09 -3.88 -17.88
C PHE A 384 -0.88 -3.14 -18.98
N SER A 385 -0.56 -1.86 -19.27
CA SER A 385 -1.37 -1.05 -20.19
C SER A 385 -0.52 -0.17 -21.09
N ALA A 386 -0.52 -0.44 -22.39
CA ALA A 386 0.20 0.35 -23.38
C ALA A 386 -0.27 1.81 -23.42
N GLU A 387 -1.57 2.06 -23.24
CA GLU A 387 -2.12 3.42 -23.13
C GLU A 387 -1.51 4.16 -21.94
N LYS A 388 -1.49 3.52 -20.76
CA LYS A 388 -0.93 4.12 -19.56
C LYS A 388 0.58 4.31 -19.67
N GLN A 389 1.30 3.36 -20.28
CA GLN A 389 2.73 3.54 -20.60
C GLN A 389 2.95 4.74 -21.51
N ARG A 390 2.15 4.91 -22.57
CA ARG A 390 2.26 6.07 -23.47
C ARG A 390 2.03 7.39 -22.72
N TYR A 391 1.04 7.43 -21.83
CA TYR A 391 0.75 8.60 -21.00
C TYR A 391 1.88 8.93 -20.02
N LEU A 392 2.46 7.93 -19.38
CA LEU A 392 3.47 8.14 -18.35
C LEU A 392 4.89 8.29 -18.93
N TRP A 393 5.26 7.40 -19.84
CA TRP A 393 6.65 7.17 -20.27
C TRP A 393 6.91 7.64 -21.70
N GLY A 394 5.90 8.18 -22.38
CA GLY A 394 5.98 8.61 -23.78
C GLY A 394 5.67 7.48 -24.76
N ASN A 395 5.53 7.83 -26.04
CA ASN A 395 5.16 6.87 -27.06
C ASN A 395 6.32 5.90 -27.35
N PRO A 396 6.13 4.57 -27.19
CA PRO A 396 7.15 3.57 -27.53
C PRO A 396 7.67 3.70 -28.97
N GLU A 397 6.80 3.98 -29.94
CA GLU A 397 7.18 4.10 -31.35
C GLU A 397 8.15 5.26 -31.62
N GLU A 398 8.10 6.30 -30.79
CA GLU A 398 8.94 7.49 -30.92
C GLU A 398 10.25 7.40 -30.12
N SER A 399 10.24 6.60 -29.04
CA SER A 399 11.34 6.55 -28.06
C SER A 399 12.20 5.28 -28.17
N ILE A 400 11.74 4.26 -28.89
CA ILE A 400 12.47 3.01 -29.09
C ILE A 400 13.67 3.18 -30.03
N ILE A 401 14.79 2.57 -29.67
CA ILE A 401 15.96 2.50 -30.54
C ILE A 401 15.77 1.32 -31.51
N ASP A 402 15.47 1.63 -32.77
CA ASP A 402 15.37 0.62 -33.85
C ASP A 402 16.77 0.31 -34.40
N LEU A 403 17.24 -0.91 -34.15
CA LEU A 403 18.54 -1.43 -34.59
C LEU A 403 18.50 -1.96 -36.03
N GLY A 404 17.35 -1.83 -36.70
CA GLY A 404 17.13 -2.17 -38.09
C GLY A 404 16.83 -3.66 -38.33
N VAL A 405 16.94 -4.03 -39.60
CA VAL A 405 16.70 -5.39 -40.09
C VAL A 405 18.04 -6.08 -40.38
N ARG A 406 18.22 -7.28 -39.83
CA ARG A 406 19.36 -8.16 -40.10
C ARG A 406 18.89 -9.36 -40.90
N ASN A 407 19.50 -9.58 -42.06
CA ASN A 407 19.29 -10.80 -42.85
C ASN A 407 20.48 -11.72 -42.60
N ILE A 408 20.24 -12.83 -41.90
CA ILE A 408 21.29 -13.76 -41.48
C ILE A 408 20.83 -15.21 -41.68
N SER A 409 21.76 -16.09 -42.03
CA SER A 409 21.51 -17.53 -42.10
C SER A 409 21.60 -18.21 -40.72
N THR A 410 22.30 -17.59 -39.77
CA THR A 410 22.50 -18.12 -38.42
C THR A 410 22.71 -16.98 -37.44
N LEU A 411 21.87 -16.95 -36.41
CA LEU A 411 21.96 -16.06 -35.26
C LEU A 411 23.17 -16.40 -34.39
N THR A 412 23.98 -15.39 -34.11
CA THR A 412 25.15 -15.47 -33.22
C THR A 412 24.91 -14.68 -31.93
N GLN A 413 25.79 -14.86 -30.93
CA GLN A 413 25.74 -14.04 -29.72
C GLN A 413 25.91 -12.55 -30.03
N ASN A 414 26.70 -12.19 -31.04
CA ASN A 414 26.94 -10.80 -31.40
C ASN A 414 25.68 -10.11 -31.92
N ASP A 415 24.76 -10.85 -32.54
CA ASP A 415 23.49 -10.29 -33.03
C ASP A 415 22.55 -9.96 -31.87
N LEU A 416 22.48 -10.84 -30.85
CA LEU A 416 21.71 -10.58 -29.64
C LEU A 416 22.37 -9.52 -28.73
N ALA A 417 23.70 -9.47 -28.73
CA ALA A 417 24.50 -8.49 -27.99
C ALA A 417 24.20 -7.03 -28.37
N LEU A 418 23.61 -6.79 -29.55
CA LEU A 418 23.11 -5.47 -29.96
C LEU A 418 22.00 -4.94 -29.03
N ILE A 419 21.28 -5.84 -28.34
CA ILE A 419 20.28 -5.48 -27.34
C ILE A 419 20.78 -5.80 -25.93
N THR A 420 21.37 -6.99 -25.73
CA THR A 420 21.65 -7.49 -24.37
C THR A 420 22.81 -6.82 -23.64
N ASN A 421 23.67 -6.07 -24.36
CA ASN A 421 24.75 -5.30 -23.75
C ASN A 421 24.29 -3.99 -23.09
N HIS A 422 23.01 -3.64 -23.21
CA HIS A 422 22.45 -2.44 -22.62
C HIS A 422 21.95 -2.70 -21.20
N PRO A 423 22.51 -2.04 -20.16
CA PRO A 423 22.21 -2.32 -18.75
C PRO A 423 20.76 -2.01 -18.35
N GLU A 424 20.05 -1.17 -19.11
CA GLU A 424 18.64 -0.88 -18.89
C GLU A 424 17.71 -2.00 -19.35
N VAL A 425 18.19 -2.95 -20.18
CA VAL A 425 17.37 -4.06 -20.67
C VAL A 425 17.26 -5.14 -19.60
N ASN A 426 16.06 -5.26 -19.02
CA ASN A 426 15.71 -6.26 -18.03
C ASN A 426 15.33 -7.60 -18.67
N SER A 427 14.53 -7.57 -19.74
CA SER A 427 14.01 -8.76 -20.41
C SER A 427 13.96 -8.54 -21.93
N LEU A 428 13.94 -9.66 -22.66
CA LEU A 428 13.69 -9.70 -24.09
C LEU A 428 12.37 -10.44 -24.34
N ARG A 429 11.52 -9.91 -25.22
CA ARG A 429 10.38 -10.67 -25.79
C ARG A 429 10.62 -10.95 -27.26
N PHE A 430 10.26 -12.15 -27.68
CA PHE A 430 10.42 -12.64 -29.04
C PHE A 430 9.07 -12.86 -29.69
N TYR A 431 8.91 -12.29 -30.88
CA TYR A 431 7.68 -12.32 -31.67
C TYR A 431 7.94 -12.94 -33.04
N ASP A 432 6.97 -13.68 -33.55
CA ASP A 432 6.95 -14.23 -34.92
C ASP A 432 5.95 -13.50 -35.84
N THR A 433 5.13 -12.62 -35.26
CA THR A 433 4.13 -11.79 -35.94
C THR A 433 4.54 -10.32 -35.98
N SER A 434 3.77 -9.49 -36.69
CA SER A 434 3.94 -8.03 -36.67
C SER A 434 3.60 -7.48 -35.28
N LEU A 435 4.40 -6.51 -34.81
CA LEU A 435 4.14 -5.84 -33.55
C LEU A 435 2.91 -4.94 -33.64
N ASP A 436 2.06 -4.99 -32.62
CA ASP A 436 1.09 -3.95 -32.30
C ASP A 436 1.58 -3.21 -31.04
N PHE A 437 1.93 -1.93 -31.17
CA PHE A 437 2.36 -1.14 -30.00
C PHE A 437 1.20 -0.77 -29.06
N GLY A 438 -0.05 -1.05 -29.45
CA GLY A 438 -1.20 -1.05 -28.55
C GLY A 438 -1.28 -2.29 -27.65
N ASP A 439 -0.64 -3.40 -28.06
CA ASP A 439 -0.60 -4.66 -27.33
C ASP A 439 0.71 -5.43 -27.59
N LEU A 440 1.68 -5.23 -26.71
CA LEU A 440 2.98 -5.92 -26.74
C LEU A 440 2.98 -7.23 -25.95
N THR A 441 1.82 -7.72 -25.52
CA THR A 441 1.65 -9.01 -24.84
C THR A 441 1.15 -10.09 -25.79
N SER A 442 0.44 -9.72 -26.86
CA SER A 442 0.04 -10.62 -27.93
C SER A 442 1.20 -11.10 -28.81
N GLY A 443 1.16 -12.37 -29.23
CA GLY A 443 2.10 -12.93 -30.22
C GLY A 443 3.53 -13.13 -29.70
N VAL A 444 3.73 -13.10 -28.37
CA VAL A 444 5.02 -13.42 -27.74
C VAL A 444 5.15 -14.93 -27.62
N PHE A 445 6.15 -15.54 -28.26
CA PHE A 445 6.40 -16.98 -28.12
C PHE A 445 7.46 -17.31 -27.07
N ALA A 446 8.32 -16.36 -26.72
CA ALA A 446 9.36 -16.56 -25.71
C ALA A 446 9.76 -15.25 -25.02
N VAL A 447 10.19 -15.40 -23.76
CA VAL A 447 10.81 -14.34 -22.96
C VAL A 447 12.18 -14.84 -22.52
N ALA A 448 13.19 -13.99 -22.63
CA ALA A 448 14.52 -14.30 -22.13
C ALA A 448 15.08 -13.19 -21.26
N TYR A 449 15.72 -13.57 -20.15
CA TYR A 449 16.43 -12.65 -19.29
C TYR A 449 17.91 -12.62 -19.70
N PRO A 450 18.41 -11.51 -20.26
CA PRO A 450 19.80 -11.43 -20.70
C PRO A 450 20.79 -11.41 -19.52
N GLN A 451 20.31 -11.00 -18.34
CA GLN A 451 21.07 -10.95 -17.10
C GLN A 451 20.18 -11.47 -15.97
N LYS A 452 20.79 -11.98 -14.90
CA LYS A 452 20.05 -12.38 -13.71
C LYS A 452 19.37 -11.16 -13.10
N THR A 453 18.05 -11.19 -13.01
CA THR A 453 17.24 -10.10 -12.45
C THR A 453 16.15 -10.66 -11.53
N PRO A 454 15.82 -9.97 -10.42
CA PRO A 454 14.64 -10.30 -9.65
C PRO A 454 13.35 -9.83 -10.33
N VAL A 455 13.42 -8.82 -11.21
CA VAL A 455 12.25 -8.20 -11.85
C VAL A 455 11.75 -9.07 -13.00
N ARG A 456 10.52 -9.57 -12.85
CA ARG A 456 9.90 -10.45 -13.84
C ARG A 456 9.19 -9.68 -14.93
N ASP A 457 9.33 -10.15 -16.16
CA ASP A 457 8.56 -9.67 -17.30
C ASP A 457 7.08 -10.01 -17.11
N ILE A 458 6.17 -9.18 -17.62
CA ILE A 458 4.71 -9.41 -17.53
C ILE A 458 4.29 -10.80 -18.02
N MET A 459 4.95 -11.32 -19.07
CA MET A 459 4.64 -12.62 -19.68
C MET A 459 5.07 -13.80 -18.80
N ASP A 460 6.02 -13.59 -17.90
CA ASP A 460 6.48 -14.56 -16.89
C ASP A 460 5.69 -14.41 -15.57
N PHE A 461 5.46 -13.16 -15.18
CA PHE A 461 4.84 -12.79 -13.91
C PHE A 461 3.34 -13.13 -13.86
N THR A 462 2.57 -12.76 -14.89
CA THR A 462 1.10 -12.84 -14.85
C THR A 462 0.59 -14.28 -14.71
N PRO A 463 1.08 -15.26 -15.50
CA PRO A 463 0.65 -16.66 -15.36
C PRO A 463 0.98 -17.26 -13.99
N LYS A 464 2.14 -16.89 -13.41
CA LYS A 464 2.55 -17.32 -12.07
C LYS A 464 1.61 -16.83 -10.98
N VAL A 465 1.22 -15.56 -11.03
CA VAL A 465 0.23 -14.99 -10.10
C VAL A 465 -1.13 -15.66 -10.25
N GLN A 466 -1.60 -15.89 -11.49
CA GLN A 466 -2.85 -16.61 -11.74
C GLN A 466 -2.81 -18.02 -11.14
N HIS A 467 -1.71 -18.75 -11.33
CA HIS A 467 -1.52 -20.07 -10.73
C HIS A 467 -1.56 -20.01 -9.20
N TRP A 468 -0.86 -19.05 -8.59
CA TRP A 468 -0.86 -18.87 -7.14
C TRP A 468 -2.26 -18.56 -6.60
N LEU A 469 -2.99 -17.64 -7.22
CA LEU A 469 -4.37 -17.32 -6.82
C LEU A 469 -5.26 -18.56 -6.91
N ASN A 470 -5.10 -19.40 -7.93
CA ASN A 470 -5.91 -20.61 -8.10
C ASN A 470 -5.58 -21.71 -7.07
N THR A 471 -4.38 -21.69 -6.49
CA THR A 471 -3.88 -22.78 -5.62
C THR A 471 -3.77 -22.40 -4.14
N THR A 472 -3.71 -21.10 -3.82
CA THR A 472 -3.62 -20.63 -2.43
C THR A 472 -4.90 -20.92 -1.65
N SER A 473 -4.74 -21.28 -0.37
CA SER A 473 -5.82 -21.51 0.59
C SER A 473 -6.33 -20.22 1.26
N GLN A 474 -5.67 -19.09 1.03
CA GLN A 474 -6.09 -17.79 1.55
C GLN A 474 -7.34 -17.29 0.80
N ASN A 475 -8.33 -16.79 1.55
CA ASN A 475 -9.54 -16.18 0.97
C ASN A 475 -9.64 -14.67 1.25
N MET A 476 -9.11 -14.18 2.37
CA MET A 476 -9.18 -12.77 2.77
C MET A 476 -7.88 -12.31 3.44
N GLY A 477 -7.39 -11.14 3.05
CA GLY A 477 -6.33 -10.37 3.73
C GLY A 477 -6.89 -9.30 4.66
N ASN A 478 -6.03 -8.44 5.20
CA ASN A 478 -6.46 -7.28 6.00
C ASN A 478 -7.09 -6.19 5.13
N TRP A 479 -6.73 -6.11 3.85
CA TRP A 479 -7.11 -5.02 2.96
C TRP A 479 -7.66 -5.47 1.60
N VAL A 480 -7.41 -6.72 1.18
CA VAL A 480 -7.78 -7.22 -0.14
C VAL A 480 -8.41 -8.63 -0.05
N SER A 481 -9.41 -8.90 -0.89
CA SER A 481 -9.98 -10.25 -1.05
C SER A 481 -9.36 -11.02 -2.22
N LYS A 482 -9.46 -12.35 -2.18
CA LYS A 482 -9.01 -13.20 -3.28
C LYS A 482 -9.78 -12.88 -4.57
N GLU A 483 -11.08 -12.69 -4.47
CA GLU A 483 -11.99 -12.45 -5.58
C GLU A 483 -11.66 -11.14 -6.31
N GLU A 484 -11.40 -10.06 -5.58
CA GLU A 484 -10.99 -8.77 -6.14
C GLU A 484 -9.67 -8.90 -6.91
N THR A 485 -8.71 -9.65 -6.34
CA THR A 485 -7.41 -9.86 -6.97
C THR A 485 -7.53 -10.71 -8.23
N VAL A 486 -8.33 -11.79 -8.19
CA VAL A 486 -8.59 -12.66 -9.35
C VAL A 486 -9.24 -11.88 -10.48
N GLN A 487 -10.25 -11.06 -10.18
CA GLN A 487 -10.89 -10.21 -11.20
C GLN A 487 -9.88 -9.27 -11.85
N SER A 488 -9.03 -8.61 -11.05
CA SER A 488 -8.01 -7.70 -11.55
C SER A 488 -7.02 -8.40 -12.50
N VAL A 489 -6.54 -9.60 -12.13
CA VAL A 489 -5.55 -10.34 -12.94
C VAL A 489 -6.18 -11.00 -14.16
N ASN A 490 -7.42 -11.48 -14.09
CA ASN A 490 -8.08 -12.13 -15.23
C ASN A 490 -8.45 -11.16 -16.35
N THR A 491 -8.47 -9.85 -16.09
CA THR A 491 -8.59 -8.84 -17.16
C THR A 491 -7.33 -8.72 -18.01
N LEU A 492 -6.20 -9.30 -17.56
CA LEU A 492 -4.93 -9.33 -18.26
C LEU A 492 -4.91 -10.57 -19.16
N ASP A 493 -5.19 -10.38 -20.45
CA ASP A 493 -5.17 -11.45 -21.47
C ASP A 493 -3.73 -11.79 -21.86
N VAL A 494 -3.00 -12.40 -20.91
CA VAL A 494 -1.57 -12.73 -21.05
C VAL A 494 -1.41 -14.25 -21.11
N GLU A 495 -1.02 -14.75 -22.28
CA GLU A 495 -0.71 -16.17 -22.48
C GLU A 495 0.67 -16.54 -21.92
N GLU A 496 0.81 -17.80 -21.46
CA GLU A 496 2.08 -18.31 -20.95
C GLU A 496 3.08 -18.55 -22.10
N GLY A 497 4.16 -17.77 -22.11
CA GLY A 497 5.28 -17.93 -23.04
C GLY A 497 6.41 -18.82 -22.49
N VAL A 498 7.31 -19.28 -23.36
CA VAL A 498 8.49 -20.02 -22.90
C VAL A 498 9.49 -19.08 -22.23
N ILE A 499 9.88 -19.38 -20.99
CA ILE A 499 10.78 -18.54 -20.18
C ILE A 499 12.22 -19.08 -20.19
N TYR A 500 13.18 -18.21 -20.53
CA TYR A 500 14.61 -18.50 -20.49
C TYR A 500 15.34 -17.61 -19.45
N GLU A 501 15.59 -18.17 -18.26
CA GLU A 501 16.23 -17.49 -17.12
C GLU A 501 17.68 -17.05 -17.36
N ASN A 502 18.40 -17.71 -18.27
CA ASN A 502 19.82 -17.45 -18.55
C ASN A 502 20.07 -17.07 -20.02
N GLY A 503 19.13 -16.32 -20.60
CA GLY A 503 19.11 -16.00 -22.03
C GLY A 503 18.64 -17.16 -22.90
N ILE A 504 18.17 -16.86 -24.11
CA ILE A 504 17.72 -17.87 -25.06
C ILE A 504 18.92 -18.66 -25.61
N PRO A 505 18.91 -20.00 -25.57
CA PRO A 505 19.95 -20.79 -26.20
C PRO A 505 20.02 -20.51 -27.70
N LEU A 506 21.20 -20.22 -28.24
CA LEU A 506 21.36 -19.90 -29.67
C LEU A 506 20.81 -20.98 -30.60
N LYS A 507 20.94 -22.26 -30.21
CA LYS A 507 20.39 -23.37 -30.97
C LYS A 507 18.87 -23.21 -31.13
N THR A 508 18.17 -22.96 -30.03
CA THR A 508 16.72 -22.75 -30.02
C THR A 508 16.32 -21.49 -30.78
N ALA A 509 17.03 -20.39 -30.58
CA ALA A 509 16.77 -19.15 -31.32
C ALA A 509 16.96 -19.32 -32.85
N ASN A 510 17.96 -20.09 -33.27
CA ASN A 510 18.18 -20.44 -34.68
C ASN A 510 17.11 -21.38 -35.24
N GLU A 511 16.68 -22.39 -34.48
CA GLU A 511 15.58 -23.28 -34.87
C GLU A 511 14.28 -22.48 -35.09
N LEU A 512 13.99 -21.53 -34.20
CA LEU A 512 12.85 -20.62 -34.32
C LEU A 512 12.99 -19.70 -35.54
N LEU A 513 14.19 -19.17 -35.80
CA LEU A 513 14.45 -18.29 -36.94
C LEU A 513 14.26 -19.04 -38.27
N GLN A 514 14.73 -20.29 -38.34
CA GLN A 514 14.55 -21.17 -39.50
C GLN A 514 13.09 -21.52 -39.72
N LYS A 515 12.35 -21.83 -38.66
CA LYS A 515 10.93 -22.22 -38.73
C LYS A 515 10.05 -21.04 -39.16
N ASN A 516 10.27 -19.87 -38.57
CA ASN A 516 9.37 -18.72 -38.72
C ASN A 516 9.83 -17.78 -39.84
N HIS A 517 11.03 -17.97 -40.39
CA HIS A 517 11.72 -17.10 -41.35
C HIS A 517 11.99 -15.66 -40.88
N ARG A 518 11.41 -15.26 -39.75
CA ARG A 518 11.50 -13.95 -39.16
C ARG A 518 11.31 -14.05 -37.64
N ILE A 519 12.09 -13.26 -36.92
CA ILE A 519 11.93 -13.00 -35.49
C ILE A 519 12.01 -11.49 -35.28
N ILE A 520 11.12 -10.95 -34.46
CA ILE A 520 11.26 -9.60 -33.92
C ILE A 520 11.62 -9.73 -32.45
N VAL A 521 12.67 -9.03 -32.02
CA VAL A 521 13.09 -9.02 -30.62
C VAL A 521 12.96 -7.61 -30.07
N LEU A 522 12.24 -7.48 -28.95
CA LEU A 522 12.12 -6.25 -28.20
C LEU A 522 12.84 -6.40 -26.85
N GLY A 523 13.66 -5.41 -26.48
CA GLY A 523 14.26 -5.31 -25.16
C GLY A 523 13.46 -4.35 -24.28
N PHE A 524 13.06 -4.80 -23.09
CA PHE A 524 12.23 -4.05 -22.14
C PHE A 524 13.01 -3.66 -20.90
N ASP A 525 12.71 -2.48 -20.33
CA ASP A 525 13.22 -2.07 -19.03
C ASP A 525 12.41 -2.67 -17.86
N VAL A 526 12.80 -2.35 -16.62
CA VAL A 526 12.12 -2.85 -15.41
C VAL A 526 10.67 -2.36 -15.26
N LEU A 527 10.27 -1.31 -15.97
CA LEU A 527 8.88 -0.81 -16.01
C LEU A 527 8.08 -1.42 -17.18
N GLN A 528 8.67 -2.38 -17.90
CA GLN A 528 8.10 -3.00 -19.10
C GLN A 528 7.92 -2.01 -20.26
N VAL A 529 8.75 -0.95 -20.31
CA VAL A 529 8.78 -0.04 -21.46
C VAL A 529 9.78 -0.59 -22.49
N PRO A 530 9.41 -0.76 -23.77
CA PRO A 530 10.33 -1.22 -24.78
C PRO A 530 11.38 -0.14 -25.08
N ARG A 531 12.66 -0.54 -25.11
CA ARG A 531 13.82 0.34 -25.28
C ARG A 531 14.55 0.08 -26.60
N TYR A 532 14.57 -1.17 -27.04
CA TYR A 532 15.29 -1.60 -28.24
C TYR A 532 14.43 -2.53 -29.09
N LYS A 533 14.60 -2.45 -30.41
CA LYS A 533 13.98 -3.34 -31.38
C LYS A 533 15.00 -3.79 -32.41
N ILE A 534 14.96 -5.07 -32.76
CA ILE A 534 15.67 -5.61 -33.91
C ILE A 534 14.77 -6.60 -34.65
N ILE A 535 14.84 -6.58 -35.97
CA ILE A 535 14.16 -7.56 -36.83
C ILE A 535 15.23 -8.46 -37.44
N ILE A 536 15.05 -9.77 -37.31
CA ILE A 536 15.99 -10.77 -37.79
C ILE A 536 15.26 -11.66 -38.79
N ASN A 537 15.72 -11.68 -40.03
CA ASN A 537 15.18 -12.51 -41.09
C ASN A 537 16.16 -13.63 -41.42
N HIS A 538 15.63 -14.82 -41.68
CA HIS A 538 16.41 -15.94 -42.18
C HIS A 538 16.69 -15.76 -43.67
N SER A 539 17.96 -15.63 -44.05
CA SER A 539 18.42 -15.50 -45.44
C SER A 539 18.96 -16.79 -46.02
#